data_AF-A0A961V2T7-F1
#
_entry.id   AF-A0A961V2T7-F1
#
_cell.length_a   1.000
_cell.length_b   1.000
_cell.length_c   1.000
_cell.angle_alpha   90.00
_cell.angle_beta   90.00
_cell.angle_gamma   90.00
#
_symmetry.space_group_name_H-M   'P 1'
#
loop_
_entity.id
_entity.type
_entity.pdbx_description
1 polymer ?
#
loop_
_entity_poly.entity_id
_entity_poly.type
_entity_poly.pdbx_seq_one_letter_code
_entity_poly.pdbx_strand_id
1 'polypeptide(L)'
;MNFILRLIDRVPKGFDRKIMVPYTERLVFEGYVTTGDNLFARDPAKQRPSKPIVAHFFQFRQGGTKYFFRLMDRDRGLTFEPGRRYRVWFDRQLTRCFVPGGGEARVGLDDPDEEEDGEGPG
;
A
#
# COMPACT_ATOMS: atom_id res chain seq x y z
N MET A 1 10.18 18.84 23.36
CA MET A 1 11.07 17.99 22.53
C MET A 1 11.10 16.59 23.14
N ASN A 2 10.29 15.66 22.61
CA ASN A 2 10.23 14.27 23.12
C ASN A 2 11.15 13.36 22.28
N PHE A 3 12.28 12.98 22.86
CA PHE A 3 13.40 12.26 22.23
C PHE A 3 13.31 10.71 22.32
N ILE A 4 12.17 10.14 22.73
CA ILE A 4 12.06 8.71 23.14
C ILE A 4 11.45 7.76 22.08
N LEU A 5 11.03 8.25 20.91
CA LEU A 5 10.50 7.38 19.83
C LEU A 5 11.44 7.26 18.62
N ARG A 6 12.76 7.22 18.86
CA ARG A 6 13.63 6.41 17.99
C ARG A 6 13.45 4.94 18.39
N LEU A 7 12.23 4.42 18.29
CA LEU A 7 12.09 2.97 18.20
C LEU A 7 12.91 2.57 17.00
N ILE A 8 13.94 1.79 17.25
CA ILE A 8 14.58 0.99 16.24
C ILE A 8 13.42 0.24 15.58
N ASP A 9 13.01 0.67 14.38
CA ASP A 9 12.13 -0.08 13.48
C ASP A 9 12.86 -1.38 13.19
N ARG A 10 12.75 -2.31 14.13
CA ARG A 10 13.46 -3.58 14.09
C ARG A 10 12.76 -4.35 13.00
N VAL A 11 13.43 -4.41 11.86
CA VAL A 11 12.98 -5.16 10.69
C VAL A 11 12.51 -6.54 11.16
N PRO A 12 11.25 -6.91 10.87
CA PRO A 12 10.72 -8.19 11.35
C PRO A 12 11.55 -9.37 10.83
N LYS A 13 11.55 -10.46 11.58
CA LYS A 13 12.24 -11.68 11.15
C LYS A 13 11.67 -12.14 9.80
N GLY A 14 12.56 -12.50 8.88
CA GLY A 14 12.17 -12.96 7.54
C GLY A 14 12.30 -11.91 6.44
N PHE A 15 12.55 -10.63 6.78
CA PHE A 15 12.82 -9.56 5.80
C PHE A 15 14.31 -9.21 5.78
N ASP A 16 15.11 -10.01 5.07
CA ASP A 16 16.58 -9.89 5.04
C ASP A 16 17.10 -9.11 3.81
N ARG A 17 16.29 -8.96 2.77
CA ARG A 17 16.72 -8.34 1.51
C ARG A 17 16.39 -6.85 1.45
N LYS A 18 17.41 -6.00 1.59
CA LYS A 18 17.24 -4.53 1.50
C LYS A 18 17.34 -4.04 0.06
N ILE A 19 16.32 -3.35 -0.44
CA ILE A 19 16.27 -2.74 -1.79
C ILE A 19 15.85 -1.27 -1.67
N MET A 20 16.43 -0.40 -2.52
CA MET A 20 16.04 1.01 -2.64
C MET A 20 15.01 1.17 -3.76
N VAL A 21 13.74 1.28 -3.37
CA VAL A 21 12.59 1.29 -4.28
C VAL A 21 12.16 2.74 -4.55
N PRO A 22 12.05 3.19 -5.81
CA PRO A 22 11.50 4.51 -6.11
C PRO A 22 10.02 4.57 -5.75
N TYR A 23 9.59 5.69 -5.17
CA TYR A 23 8.18 5.95 -4.97
C TYR A 23 7.53 6.37 -6.29
N THR A 24 6.41 5.74 -6.63
CA THR A 24 5.68 6.00 -7.88
C THR A 24 4.60 7.05 -7.63
N GLU A 25 3.56 6.70 -6.88
CA GLU A 25 2.37 7.56 -6.76
C GLU A 25 1.54 7.29 -5.51
N ARG A 26 0.61 8.23 -5.22
CA ARG A 26 -0.40 8.12 -4.18
C ARG A 26 -1.76 7.89 -4.83
N LEU A 27 -2.39 6.78 -4.50
CA LEU A 27 -3.77 6.47 -4.89
C LEU A 27 -4.70 6.81 -3.71
N VAL A 28 -5.78 7.54 -4.00
CA VAL A 28 -6.79 7.91 -3.01
C VAL A 28 -8.13 7.38 -3.49
N PHE A 29 -8.71 6.46 -2.72
CA PHE A 29 -10.00 5.87 -3.00
C PHE A 29 -11.04 6.49 -2.07
N GLU A 30 -11.98 7.24 -2.65
CA GLU A 30 -13.12 7.78 -1.94
C GLU A 30 -14.29 6.83 -2.10
N GLY A 31 -14.72 6.23 -0.97
CA GLY A 31 -15.91 5.39 -0.91
C GLY A 31 -17.05 6.10 -0.19
N TYR A 32 -18.21 5.47 -0.21
CA TYR A 32 -19.36 5.83 0.61
C TYR A 32 -19.71 4.63 1.49
N VAL A 33 -19.96 4.86 2.79
CA VAL A 33 -20.47 3.78 3.65
C VAL A 33 -21.98 3.74 3.47
N THR A 34 -22.47 2.76 2.71
CA THR A 34 -23.86 2.33 2.82
C THR A 34 -23.92 1.31 3.97
N THR A 35 -24.44 1.71 5.13
CA THR A 35 -24.95 0.74 6.10
C THR A 35 -26.03 -0.10 5.41
N GLY A 36 -26.21 -1.37 5.80
CA GLY A 36 -27.19 -2.28 5.15
C GLY A 36 -28.60 -1.69 5.03
N ASP A 37 -29.00 -0.81 5.95
CA ASP A 37 -30.27 -0.07 5.92
C ASP A 37 -30.37 1.01 4.82
N ASN A 38 -29.25 1.45 4.24
CA ASN A 38 -29.15 2.45 3.19
C ASN A 38 -29.01 1.87 1.78
N LEU A 39 -28.96 0.54 1.60
CA LEU A 39 -29.00 -0.10 0.28
C LEU A 39 -30.31 0.22 -0.48
N PHE A 40 -31.36 0.61 0.24
CA PHE A 40 -32.67 0.99 -0.31
C PHE A 40 -32.97 2.49 -0.20
N ALA A 41 -32.06 3.29 0.35
CA ALA A 41 -32.23 4.73 0.44
C ALA A 41 -32.04 5.34 -0.96
N ARG A 42 -33.15 5.59 -1.66
CA ARG A 42 -33.19 6.32 -2.96
C ARG A 42 -32.60 7.74 -2.91
N ASP A 43 -32.26 8.24 -1.72
CA ASP A 43 -31.79 9.61 -1.51
C ASP A 43 -30.25 9.64 -1.33
N PRO A 44 -29.50 10.03 -2.38
CA PRO A 44 -28.04 10.11 -2.31
C PRO A 44 -27.54 11.15 -1.29
N ALA A 45 -28.37 12.09 -0.84
CA ALA A 45 -27.98 13.09 0.16
C ALA A 45 -27.81 12.50 1.59
N LYS A 46 -28.30 11.27 1.84
CA LYS A 46 -28.17 10.59 3.13
C LYS A 46 -26.98 9.64 3.22
N GLN A 47 -26.27 9.43 2.12
CA GLN A 47 -25.05 8.63 2.11
C GLN A 47 -23.92 9.45 2.75
N ARG A 48 -23.32 8.93 3.83
CA ARG A 48 -22.15 9.58 4.43
C ARG A 48 -20.91 9.12 3.67
N PRO A 49 -20.06 10.06 3.19
CA PRO A 49 -18.80 9.67 2.58
C PRO A 49 -17.98 8.88 3.59
N SER A 50 -17.44 7.74 3.17
CA SER A 50 -16.49 7.01 4.00
C SER A 50 -15.22 7.85 4.11
N LYS A 51 -14.43 7.62 5.16
CA LYS A 51 -13.08 8.18 5.17
C LYS A 51 -12.35 7.64 3.92
N PRO A 52 -11.71 8.49 3.09
CA PRO A 52 -10.89 8.02 1.98
C PRO A 52 -9.85 7.03 2.46
N ILE A 53 -9.68 5.96 1.68
CA ILE A 53 -8.61 4.97 1.83
C ILE A 53 -7.44 5.48 0.98
N VAL A 54 -6.29 5.67 1.60
CA VAL A 54 -5.07 6.12 0.91
C VAL A 54 -4.14 4.92 0.75
N ALA A 55 -3.59 4.74 -0.46
CA ALA A 55 -2.58 3.74 -0.75
C ALA A 55 -1.39 4.36 -1.45
N HIS A 56 -0.18 3.98 -1.05
CA HIS A 56 1.07 4.38 -1.70
C HIS A 56 1.55 3.25 -2.60
N PHE A 57 1.77 3.58 -3.86
CA PHE A 57 2.19 2.62 -4.87
C PHE A 57 3.68 2.76 -5.18
N PHE A 58 4.34 1.60 -5.26
CA PHE A 58 5.75 1.48 -5.53
C PHE A 58 5.97 0.45 -6.63
N GLN A 59 6.80 0.79 -7.61
CA GLN A 59 7.23 -0.11 -8.67
C GLN A 59 8.75 -0.21 -8.72
N PHE A 60 9.28 -1.39 -8.99
CA PHE A 60 10.72 -1.59 -9.18
C PHE A 60 11.00 -2.76 -10.13
N ARG A 61 12.27 -2.87 -10.54
CA ARG A 61 12.75 -4.00 -11.34
C ARG A 61 13.86 -4.74 -10.60
N GLN A 62 13.82 -6.07 -10.67
CA GLN A 62 14.87 -6.94 -10.13
C GLN A 62 15.07 -8.13 -11.07
N GLY A 63 16.29 -8.33 -11.57
CA GLY A 63 16.59 -9.42 -12.50
C GLY A 63 15.82 -9.36 -13.82
N GLY A 64 15.42 -8.16 -14.28
CA GLY A 64 14.61 -7.97 -15.48
C GLY A 64 13.09 -7.99 -15.23
N THR A 65 12.64 -8.63 -14.14
CA THR A 65 11.23 -8.70 -13.75
C THR A 65 10.78 -7.40 -13.07
N LYS A 66 9.58 -6.93 -13.41
CA LYS A 66 8.95 -5.75 -12.81
C LYS A 66 8.03 -6.20 -11.66
N TYR A 67 8.14 -5.54 -10.52
CA TYR A 67 7.40 -5.83 -9.30
C TYR A 67 6.71 -4.57 -8.82
N PHE A 68 5.61 -4.74 -8.09
CA PHE A 68 4.93 -3.64 -7.42
C PHE A 68 4.51 -4.01 -5.99
N PHE A 69 4.25 -3.01 -5.16
CA PHE A 69 3.50 -3.20 -3.92
C PHE A 69 2.68 -1.96 -3.57
N ARG A 70 1.61 -2.18 -2.81
CA ARG A 70 0.69 -1.15 -2.30
C ARG A 70 0.79 -1.09 -0.78
N LEU A 71 1.07 0.09 -0.23
CA LEU A 71 1.11 0.34 1.20
C LEU A 71 -0.11 1.14 1.63
N MET A 72 -0.98 0.54 2.45
CA MET A 72 -2.22 1.17 2.90
C MET A 72 -1.94 2.17 4.02
N ASP A 73 -2.25 3.45 3.80
CA ASP A 73 -2.13 4.52 4.78
C ASP A 73 -3.48 4.79 5.46
N ARG A 74 -3.83 3.91 6.42
CA ARG A 74 -5.11 3.96 7.13
C ARG A 74 -5.25 5.21 8.00
N ASP A 75 -4.15 5.62 8.62
CA ASP A 75 -4.12 6.74 9.58
C ASP A 75 -3.68 8.06 8.94
N ARG A 76 -3.34 8.06 7.64
CA ARG A 76 -2.87 9.23 6.87
C ARG A 76 -1.60 9.84 7.45
N GLY A 77 -0.77 8.99 8.03
CA GLY A 77 0.48 9.38 8.69
C GLY A 77 1.71 9.19 7.81
N LEU A 78 1.56 8.53 6.66
CA LEU A 78 2.68 8.21 5.78
C LEU A 78 2.92 9.34 4.79
N THR A 79 4.20 9.68 4.59
CA THR A 79 4.60 10.72 3.64
C THR A 79 5.74 10.22 2.79
N PHE A 80 5.51 10.23 1.48
CA PHE A 80 6.48 9.87 0.46
C PHE A 80 6.59 11.00 -0.57
N GLU A 81 7.82 11.32 -0.97
CA GLU A 81 8.15 12.36 -1.92
C GLU A 81 8.37 11.74 -3.30
N PRO A 82 7.68 12.24 -4.35
CA PRO A 82 7.91 11.80 -5.73
C PRO A 82 9.39 11.93 -6.12
N GLY A 83 9.92 10.94 -6.84
CA GLY A 83 11.32 10.91 -7.27
C GLY A 83 12.33 10.50 -6.19
N ARG A 84 11.90 10.33 -4.93
CA ARG A 84 12.75 9.72 -3.89
C ARG A 84 12.70 8.20 -3.92
N ARG A 85 13.77 7.60 -3.42
CA ARG A 85 13.89 6.15 -3.22
C ARG A 85 13.85 5.84 -1.73
N TYR A 86 13.06 4.85 -1.38
CA TYR A 86 12.82 4.43 -0.01
C TYR A 86 13.47 3.08 0.24
N ARG A 87 13.94 2.91 1.48
CA ARG A 87 14.53 1.65 1.91
C ARG A 87 13.40 0.70 2.25
N VAL A 88 13.37 -0.45 1.58
CA VAL A 88 12.36 -1.47 1.74
C VAL A 88 13.06 -2.80 1.96
N TRP A 89 12.54 -3.61 2.88
CA TRP A 89 13.08 -4.94 3.17
C TRP A 89 12.11 -5.98 2.63
N PHE A 90 12.62 -6.95 1.91
CA PHE A 90 11.85 -8.00 1.28
C PHE A 90 12.17 -9.33 1.94
N ASP A 91 11.20 -10.23 1.86
CA ASP A 91 11.46 -11.63 2.13
C ASP A 91 12.32 -12.26 1.02
N ARG A 92 12.82 -13.47 1.27
CA ARG A 92 13.68 -14.18 0.31
C ARG A 92 12.97 -14.49 -1.01
N GLN A 93 11.66 -14.61 -0.99
CA GLN A 93 10.85 -14.98 -2.15
C GLN A 93 10.34 -13.77 -2.95
N LEU A 94 10.56 -12.54 -2.47
CA LEU A 94 10.00 -11.30 -3.04
C LEU A 94 8.46 -11.31 -3.11
N THR A 95 7.80 -11.94 -2.14
CA THR A 95 6.32 -11.98 -2.07
C THR A 95 5.76 -10.98 -1.07
N ARG A 96 6.60 -10.52 -0.14
CA ARG A 96 6.25 -9.55 0.90
C ARG A 96 7.38 -8.57 1.11
N CYS A 97 7.02 -7.38 1.55
CA CYS A 97 7.96 -6.35 1.94
C CYS A 97 7.57 -5.67 3.27
N PHE A 98 8.54 -5.02 3.89
CA PHE A 98 8.40 -4.19 5.06
C PHE A 98 9.00 -2.81 4.78
N VAL A 99 8.21 -1.77 5.02
CA VAL A 99 8.60 -0.36 4.89
C VAL A 99 8.67 0.25 6.29
N PRO A 100 9.81 0.83 6.72
CA PRO A 100 9.91 1.50 8.02
C PRO A 100 8.89 2.62 8.16
N GLY A 101 8.28 2.73 9.34
CA GLY A 101 7.15 3.61 9.59
C GLY A 101 5.84 3.24 8.85
N GLY A 102 5.90 2.36 7.83
CA GLY A 102 4.78 2.00 6.96
C GLY A 102 4.15 0.64 7.21
N GLY A 103 4.94 -0.32 7.70
CA GLY A 103 4.49 -1.69 7.96
C GLY A 103 4.73 -2.66 6.79
N GLU A 104 4.06 -3.81 6.85
CA GLU A 104 4.19 -4.87 5.85
C GLU A 104 3.21 -4.71 4.68
N ALA A 105 3.64 -5.09 3.47
CA ALA A 105 2.82 -5.13 2.27
C ALA A 105 3.11 -6.39 1.44
N ARG A 106 2.15 -6.79 0.61
CA ARG A 106 2.33 -7.84 -0.39
C ARG A 106 2.98 -7.27 -1.65
N VAL A 107 3.86 -8.06 -2.24
CA VAL A 107 4.55 -7.74 -3.49
C VAL A 107 3.91 -8.56 -4.60
N GLY A 108 3.48 -7.87 -5.66
CA GLY A 108 2.96 -8.46 -6.88
C GLY A 108 3.98 -8.36 -8.02
N LEU A 109 3.77 -9.18 -9.04
CA LEU A 109 4.42 -9.03 -10.34
C LEU A 109 3.65 -8.00 -11.14
N ASP A 110 4.38 -7.08 -11.75
CA ASP A 110 3.82 -6.07 -12.66
C ASP A 110 4.02 -6.63 -14.07
N ASP A 111 3.20 -7.63 -14.41
CA ASP A 111 3.21 -8.25 -15.73
C ASP A 111 2.31 -7.39 -16.65
N PRO A 112 2.85 -6.78 -17.73
CA PRO A 112 2.03 -6.00 -18.65
C PRO A 112 0.98 -6.84 -19.41
N ASP A 113 1.10 -8.18 -19.37
CA ASP A 113 0.19 -9.10 -20.07
C ASP A 113 -0.89 -9.71 -19.15
N GLU A 114 -0.86 -9.44 -17.84
CA GLU A 114 -2.00 -9.71 -16.95
C GLU A 114 -2.88 -8.45 -16.88
N GLU A 115 -3.72 -8.25 -17.91
CA GLU A 115 -4.97 -7.51 -17.69
C GLU A 115 -5.68 -8.16 -16.50
N GLU A 116 -6.03 -7.34 -15.52
CA GLU A 116 -6.68 -7.74 -14.28
C GLU A 116 -8.07 -8.31 -14.62
N ASP A 117 -8.14 -9.58 -15.04
CA ASP A 117 -9.33 -10.43 -14.96
C ASP A 117 -9.59 -10.71 -13.48
N GLY A 118 -9.97 -9.65 -12.77
CA GLY A 118 -10.55 -9.68 -11.43
C GLY A 118 -12.05 -9.91 -11.50
N GLU A 119 -12.52 -10.76 -12.41
CA GLU A 119 -13.79 -11.45 -12.24
C GLU A 119 -13.52 -12.73 -11.44
N GLY A 120 -14.02 -12.78 -10.21
CA GLY A 120 -13.97 -13.99 -9.41
C GLY A 120 -14.66 -13.89 -8.05
N PRO A 121 -15.20 -15.01 -7.54
CA PRO A 121 -16.63 -15.15 -7.28
C PRO A 121 -16.95 -15.49 -5.81
N GLY A 122 -18.22 -15.35 -5.39
CA GLY A 122 -18.72 -15.86 -4.11
C GLY A 122 -19.92 -15.12 -3.55
#